data_AF-A0A8J6SDN0-F1
#
_entry.id   AF-A0A8J6SDN0-F1
#
_cell.length_a   1.000
_cell.length_b   1.000
_cell.length_c   1.000
_cell.angle_alpha   90.00
_cell.angle_beta   90.00
_cell.angle_gamma   90.00
#
_symmetry.space_group_name_H-M   'P 1'
#
loop_
_entity.id
_entity.type
_entity.pdbx_description
1 polymer ?
#
loop_
_entity_poly.entity_id
_entity_poly.type
_entity_poly.pdbx_seq_one_letter_code
_entity_poly.pdbx_strand_id
1 'polypeptide(L)'
;MTVWHKLSAEEAHIRYKVPLDIAMVEENDFFDKVLQPWNEVAYDGPWSLLVFLRNQEYPNVITFQICHIEPEALEFEAFNPLTDEANFLYLGKQQLVALVDLLLKYVDTIQPRHPSRPNMFKQLGYSNLVELRFQGEWFSDSRQEFYYQVDDPLAHKEKDSVVTILTFSTGRSQPASHLFFSITQFPLQSLQDPSFNPRDKSLARINLNKSGLEELASLLQAQISYLADSV
;
A
#
# COMPACT_ATOMS: atom_id res chain seq x y z
N MET A 1 9.92 8.11 18.94
CA MET A 1 8.73 8.85 18.46
C MET A 1 7.97 7.89 17.56
N THR A 2 6.69 7.63 17.82
CA THR A 2 5.88 6.74 16.97
C THR A 2 5.43 7.53 15.74
N VAL A 3 5.72 7.05 14.54
CA VAL A 3 5.37 7.75 13.28
C VAL A 3 3.95 7.41 12.83
N TRP A 4 3.54 6.15 13.02
CA TRP A 4 2.21 5.63 12.70
C TRP A 4 1.37 5.49 13.98
N HIS A 5 0.30 6.25 14.08
CA HIS A 5 -0.67 6.19 15.17
C HIS A 5 -1.74 5.16 14.85
N LYS A 6 -1.90 4.16 15.73
CA LYS A 6 -3.04 3.24 15.65
C LYS A 6 -4.31 3.98 16.04
N LEU A 7 -5.30 3.97 15.17
CA LEU A 7 -6.62 4.54 15.41
C LEU A 7 -7.52 3.56 16.17
N SER A 8 -8.45 4.07 16.96
CA SER A 8 -9.60 3.27 17.39
C SER A 8 -10.56 3.00 16.22
N ALA A 9 -11.45 2.01 16.37
CA ALA A 9 -12.51 1.73 15.39
C ALA A 9 -13.38 2.96 15.13
N GLU A 10 -13.74 3.68 16.20
CA GLU A 10 -14.51 4.93 16.11
C GLU A 10 -13.73 6.02 15.40
N GLU A 11 -12.43 6.17 15.66
CA GLU A 11 -11.61 7.16 14.97
C GLU A 11 -11.49 6.85 13.47
N ALA A 12 -11.27 5.59 13.09
CA ALA A 12 -11.24 5.16 11.69
C ALA A 12 -12.59 5.43 10.98
N HIS A 13 -13.71 5.16 11.65
CA HIS A 13 -15.03 5.43 11.09
C HIS A 13 -15.34 6.92 10.98
N ILE A 14 -15.14 7.69 12.05
CA ILE A 14 -15.55 9.10 12.12
C ILE A 14 -14.62 9.99 11.28
N ARG A 15 -13.30 9.77 11.35
CA ARG A 15 -12.32 10.64 10.68
C ARG A 15 -12.11 10.28 9.21
N TYR A 16 -12.18 8.99 8.89
CA TYR A 16 -11.79 8.47 7.58
C TYR A 16 -12.93 7.81 6.81
N LYS A 17 -14.15 7.77 7.38
CA LYS A 17 -15.33 7.11 6.78
C LYS A 17 -15.12 5.64 6.42
N VAL A 18 -14.22 4.95 7.13
CA VAL A 18 -14.14 3.50 7.03
C VAL A 18 -15.51 2.91 7.40
N PRO A 19 -16.09 1.99 6.61
CA PRO A 19 -17.38 1.37 6.93
C PRO A 19 -17.38 0.77 8.34
N LEU A 20 -18.44 1.03 9.11
CA LEU A 20 -18.49 0.70 10.55
C LEU A 20 -18.35 -0.80 10.79
N ASP A 21 -18.96 -1.62 9.94
CA ASP A 21 -18.89 -3.08 9.97
C ASP A 21 -17.48 -3.61 9.70
N ILE A 22 -16.65 -2.87 8.97
CA ILE A 22 -15.23 -3.19 8.76
C ILE A 22 -14.37 -2.65 9.90
N ALA A 23 -14.64 -1.43 10.37
CA ALA A 23 -13.89 -0.78 11.43
C ALA A 23 -14.02 -1.49 12.79
N MET A 24 -15.18 -2.09 13.06
CA MET A 24 -15.48 -2.77 14.33
C MET A 24 -14.98 -4.22 14.42
N VAL A 25 -14.35 -4.75 13.37
CA VAL A 25 -13.70 -6.07 13.42
C VAL A 25 -12.40 -5.93 14.21
N GLU A 26 -12.27 -6.66 15.32
CA GLU A 26 -11.15 -6.55 16.26
C GLU A 26 -9.79 -6.82 15.62
N GLU A 27 -9.74 -7.71 14.63
CA GLU A 27 -8.52 -8.07 13.91
C GLU A 27 -8.13 -7.09 12.80
N ASN A 28 -8.98 -6.09 12.51
CA ASN A 28 -8.68 -5.04 11.54
C ASN A 28 -8.02 -3.86 12.25
N ASP A 29 -6.96 -3.35 11.63
CA ASP A 29 -6.18 -2.26 12.19
C ASP A 29 -5.98 -1.14 11.18
N PHE A 30 -6.02 0.08 11.71
CA PHE A 30 -5.96 1.31 10.94
C PHE A 30 -4.88 2.21 11.53
N PHE A 31 -4.01 2.73 10.68
CA PHE A 31 -2.94 3.63 11.12
C PHE A 31 -2.91 4.89 10.30
N ASP A 32 -2.77 6.00 11.00
CA ASP A 32 -2.56 7.32 10.42
C ASP A 32 -1.15 7.80 10.75
N LYS A 33 -0.62 8.71 9.94
CA LYS A 33 0.60 9.42 10.23
C LYS A 33 0.32 10.44 11.35
N VAL A 34 1.05 10.37 12.45
CA VAL A 34 0.86 11.31 13.59
C VAL A 34 0.97 12.76 13.11
N LEU A 35 -0.15 13.48 13.09
CA LEU A 35 -0.16 14.95 13.13
C LEU A 35 -0.14 15.37 14.61
N GLN A 36 0.91 16.10 15.00
CA GLN A 36 1.00 16.74 16.32
C GLN A 36 -0.16 17.73 16.56
N PRO A 37 -0.45 18.10 17.82
CA PRO A 37 -1.82 18.21 18.32
C PRO A 37 -2.64 19.30 17.61
N TRP A 38 -3.88 18.90 17.35
CA TRP A 38 -5.09 19.64 17.00
C TRP A 38 -5.15 21.08 17.53
N ASN A 39 -4.40 21.98 16.90
CA ASN A 39 -4.76 23.38 16.89
C ASN A 39 -5.44 23.63 15.56
N GLU A 40 -6.75 23.79 15.66
CA GLU A 40 -7.65 24.36 14.67
C GLU A 40 -6.90 25.39 13.81
N VAL A 41 -6.86 25.14 12.49
CA VAL A 41 -6.50 26.03 11.36
C VAL A 41 -5.52 25.30 10.43
N ALA A 42 -6.09 24.79 9.33
CA ALA A 42 -5.44 24.35 8.09
C ALA A 42 -4.62 23.05 8.14
N TYR A 43 -5.29 21.93 7.84
CA TYR A 43 -4.64 20.86 7.09
C TYR A 43 -5.47 20.61 5.84
N ASP A 44 -5.13 21.36 4.79
CA ASP A 44 -5.31 20.90 3.42
C ASP A 44 -4.57 19.57 3.37
N GLY A 45 -5.29 18.46 3.17
CA GLY A 45 -4.71 17.14 3.09
C GLY A 45 -3.74 17.03 1.90
N PRO A 46 -3.56 15.84 1.33
CA PRO A 46 -4.22 14.57 1.64
C PRO A 46 -3.68 13.85 2.88
N TRP A 47 -4.55 13.08 3.53
CA TRP A 47 -4.25 12.29 4.73
C TRP A 47 -4.00 10.82 4.38
N SER A 48 -2.93 10.24 4.91
CA SER A 48 -2.54 8.86 4.60
C SER A 48 -3.11 7.90 5.65
N LEU A 49 -3.93 6.94 5.20
CA LEU A 49 -4.45 5.87 6.03
C LEU A 49 -3.86 4.53 5.57
N LEU A 50 -3.16 3.86 6.47
CA LEU A 50 -2.74 2.48 6.30
C LEU A 50 -3.80 1.56 6.87
N VAL A 51 -4.18 0.54 6.12
CA VAL A 51 -5.23 -0.39 6.49
C VAL A 51 -4.70 -1.82 6.46
N PHE A 52 -4.91 -2.55 7.54
CA PHE A 52 -4.62 -3.98 7.66
C PHE A 52 -5.91 -4.72 7.95
N LEU A 53 -6.44 -5.46 6.96
CA LEU A 53 -7.67 -6.22 7.13
C LEU A 53 -7.34 -7.71 7.23
N ARG A 54 -7.88 -8.38 8.26
CA ARG A 54 -7.79 -9.83 8.40
C ARG A 54 -8.83 -10.50 7.53
N ASN A 55 -8.42 -11.49 6.73
CA ASN A 55 -9.40 -12.28 5.99
C ASN A 55 -10.03 -13.33 6.92
N GLN A 56 -11.37 -13.33 7.04
CA GLN A 56 -12.09 -14.23 7.94
C GLN A 56 -12.04 -15.69 7.49
N GLU A 57 -12.09 -15.96 6.18
CA GLU A 57 -12.01 -17.32 5.62
C GLU A 57 -10.57 -17.84 5.57
N TYR A 58 -9.60 -16.94 5.41
CA TYR A 58 -8.18 -17.23 5.30
C TYR A 58 -7.41 -16.46 6.38
N PRO A 59 -7.47 -16.89 7.66
CA PRO A 59 -6.86 -16.17 8.77
C PRO A 59 -5.33 -16.12 8.67
N ASN A 60 -4.71 -16.86 7.76
CA ASN A 60 -3.28 -16.76 7.49
C ASN A 60 -2.94 -15.68 6.43
N VAL A 61 -3.90 -14.82 6.07
CA VAL A 61 -3.76 -13.76 5.06
C VAL A 61 -4.21 -12.43 5.64
N ILE A 62 -3.42 -11.40 5.38
CA ILE A 62 -3.75 -10.01 5.66
C ILE A 62 -3.84 -9.26 4.34
N THR A 63 -4.86 -8.44 4.21
CA THR A 63 -4.92 -7.42 3.17
C THR A 63 -4.27 -6.16 3.70
N PHE A 64 -3.18 -5.72 3.07
CA PHE A 64 -2.61 -4.39 3.31
C PHE A 64 -3.11 -3.43 2.24
N GLN A 65 -3.61 -2.28 2.65
CA GLN A 65 -4.10 -1.24 1.76
C GLN A 65 -3.59 0.14 2.18
N ILE A 66 -3.33 0.96 1.17
CA ILE A 66 -2.96 2.37 1.31
C ILE A 66 -4.17 3.19 0.86
N CYS A 67 -4.58 4.17 1.66
CA CYS A 67 -5.58 5.16 1.27
C CYS A 67 -4.98 6.55 1.45
N HIS A 68 -5.30 7.45 0.53
CA HIS A 68 -4.83 8.81 0.43
C HIS A 68 -6.05 9.70 0.29
N ILE A 69 -6.46 10.28 1.40
CA ILE A 69 -7.80 10.85 1.55
C ILE A 69 -7.68 12.36 1.42
N GLU A 70 -8.17 12.88 0.29
CA GLU A 70 -8.32 14.31 0.11
C GLU A 70 -9.41 14.86 1.04
N PRO A 71 -9.26 16.05 1.64
CA PRO A 71 -10.26 16.61 2.56
C PRO A 71 -11.67 16.68 1.94
N GLU A 72 -11.75 17.03 0.67
CA GLU A 72 -13.01 17.16 -0.07
C GLU A 72 -13.71 15.80 -0.21
N ALA A 73 -12.94 14.70 -0.26
CA ALA A 73 -13.50 13.35 -0.32
C ALA A 73 -14.37 13.03 0.91
N LEU A 74 -14.02 13.60 2.07
CA LEU A 74 -14.76 13.44 3.32
C LEU A 74 -16.04 14.26 3.38
N GLU A 75 -16.30 15.16 2.43
CA GLU A 75 -17.58 15.86 2.34
C GLU A 75 -18.67 14.96 1.75
N PHE A 76 -18.30 13.97 0.92
CA PHE A 76 -19.27 13.09 0.26
C PHE A 76 -19.78 11.99 1.21
N GLU A 77 -21.09 11.95 1.46
CA GLU A 77 -21.72 10.96 2.38
C GLU A 77 -21.40 9.50 2.03
N ALA A 78 -21.33 9.16 0.74
CA ALA A 78 -21.09 7.81 0.26
C ALA A 78 -19.59 7.45 0.10
N PHE A 79 -18.67 8.35 0.47
CA PHE A 79 -17.24 8.08 0.36
C PHE A 79 -16.84 6.88 1.22
N ASN A 80 -16.04 5.98 0.61
CA ASN A 80 -15.43 4.84 1.28
C ASN A 80 -13.96 4.77 0.86
N PRO A 81 -13.00 4.97 1.79
CA PRO A 81 -11.58 4.97 1.44
C PRO A 81 -11.09 3.59 0.95
N LEU A 82 -11.79 2.51 1.28
CA LEU A 82 -11.40 1.15 0.91
C LEU A 82 -11.63 0.83 -0.56
N THR A 83 -12.45 1.63 -1.25
CA THR A 83 -12.73 1.50 -2.68
C THR A 83 -12.13 2.63 -3.51
N ASP A 84 -11.38 3.52 -2.87
CA ASP A 84 -10.80 4.67 -3.53
C ASP A 84 -9.58 4.28 -4.38
N GLU A 85 -9.42 4.95 -5.52
CA GLU A 85 -8.43 4.59 -6.55
C GLU A 85 -7.18 5.47 -6.46
N ALA A 86 -6.10 5.05 -7.13
CA ALA A 86 -4.86 5.83 -7.30
C ALA A 86 -4.09 6.21 -6.01
N ASN A 87 -4.24 5.40 -4.96
CA ASN A 87 -3.64 5.66 -3.66
C ASN A 87 -2.13 5.35 -3.57
N PHE A 88 -1.36 6.18 -2.86
CA PHE A 88 0.09 6.03 -2.69
C PHE A 88 0.60 6.63 -1.36
N LEU A 89 1.88 6.39 -1.06
CA LEU A 89 2.60 6.99 0.07
C LEU A 89 3.83 7.76 -0.41
N TYR A 90 4.11 8.87 0.26
CA TYR A 90 5.35 9.63 0.15
C TYR A 90 6.08 9.60 1.50
N LEU A 91 7.15 8.80 1.58
CA LEU A 91 7.77 8.38 2.84
C LEU A 91 9.20 8.90 2.97
N GLY A 92 9.46 9.69 4.00
CA GLY A 92 10.82 9.97 4.47
C GLY A 92 11.42 8.74 5.18
N LYS A 93 12.73 8.78 5.45
CA LYS A 93 13.47 7.63 6.01
C LYS A 93 12.87 7.07 7.30
N GLN A 94 12.53 7.92 8.27
CA GLN A 94 11.92 7.48 9.54
C GLN A 94 10.52 6.87 9.35
N GLN A 95 9.73 7.39 8.40
CA GLN A 95 8.40 6.86 8.09
C GLN A 95 8.49 5.48 7.43
N LEU A 96 9.46 5.31 6.53
CA LEU A 96 9.73 4.03 5.89
C LEU A 96 10.21 2.98 6.91
N VAL A 97 11.13 3.33 7.81
CA VAL A 97 11.57 2.46 8.92
C VAL A 97 10.37 2.03 9.77
N ALA A 98 9.52 2.98 10.18
CA ALA A 98 8.35 2.68 10.99
C ALA A 98 7.30 1.81 10.26
N LEU A 99 7.18 1.94 8.92
CA LEU A 99 6.33 1.07 8.11
C LEU A 99 6.89 -0.35 8.05
N VAL A 100 8.21 -0.51 7.86
CA VAL A 100 8.87 -1.81 7.90
C VAL A 100 8.64 -2.49 9.26
N ASP A 101 8.85 -1.78 10.36
CA ASP A 101 8.61 -2.30 11.71
C ASP A 101 7.14 -2.71 11.91
N LEU A 102 6.20 -1.95 11.35
CA LEU A 102 4.78 -2.28 11.40
C LEU A 102 4.47 -3.57 10.65
N LEU A 103 4.98 -3.73 9.42
CA LEU A 103 4.81 -4.96 8.65
C LEU A 103 5.40 -6.18 9.37
N LEU A 104 6.59 -6.05 9.95
CA LEU A 104 7.24 -7.12 10.70
C LEU A 104 6.46 -7.52 11.97
N LYS A 105 5.78 -6.59 12.64
CA LYS A 105 4.87 -6.95 13.75
C LYS A 105 3.73 -7.86 13.28
N TYR A 106 3.19 -7.63 12.08
CA TYR A 106 2.14 -8.50 11.53
C TYR A 106 2.63 -9.89 11.17
N VAL A 107 3.90 -10.05 10.77
CA VAL A 107 4.52 -11.37 10.50
C VAL A 107 4.34 -12.32 11.69
N ASP A 108 4.44 -11.81 12.91
CA ASP A 108 4.32 -12.60 14.14
C ASP A 108 2.87 -12.97 14.48
N THR A 109 1.87 -12.29 13.89
CA THR A 109 0.43 -12.56 14.11
C THR A 109 -0.18 -13.55 13.11
N ILE A 110 0.57 -13.91 12.06
CA ILE A 110 0.12 -14.81 11.00
C ILE A 110 0.73 -16.19 11.21
N GLN A 111 -0.12 -17.22 11.29
CA GLN A 111 0.37 -18.60 11.26
C GLN A 111 0.86 -18.95 9.84
N PRO A 112 2.04 -19.59 9.71
CA PRO A 112 2.52 -20.02 8.41
C PRO A 112 1.58 -21.06 7.79
N ARG A 113 1.35 -20.96 6.48
CA ARG A 113 0.70 -22.04 5.71
C ARG A 113 1.75 -23.10 5.34
N HIS A 114 1.30 -24.33 5.05
CA HIS A 114 2.07 -25.38 4.36
C HIS A 114 3.04 -24.81 3.30
N PRO A 115 4.20 -25.46 3.05
CA PRO A 115 5.45 -24.81 2.62
C PRO A 115 5.19 -23.69 1.62
N SER A 116 5.43 -22.46 2.06
CA SER A 116 5.29 -21.28 1.23
C SER A 116 6.18 -21.42 0.00
N ARG A 117 5.67 -20.97 -1.15
CA ARG A 117 6.51 -20.77 -2.32
C ARG A 117 7.59 -19.76 -1.97
N PRO A 118 8.83 -19.95 -2.47
CA PRO A 118 9.97 -19.19 -1.99
C PRO A 118 9.85 -17.68 -2.23
N ASN A 119 9.17 -17.25 -3.30
CA ASN A 119 9.03 -15.83 -3.66
C ASN A 119 7.59 -15.50 -4.06
N MET A 120 7.05 -14.45 -3.45
CA MET A 120 5.74 -13.86 -3.73
C MET A 120 5.84 -12.71 -4.72
N PHE A 121 7.00 -12.06 -4.82
CA PHE A 121 7.25 -10.97 -5.76
C PHE A 121 8.32 -11.32 -6.79
N LYS A 122 8.14 -10.77 -7.99
CA LYS A 122 9.14 -10.82 -9.06
C LYS A 122 9.35 -9.43 -9.62
N GLN A 123 10.61 -8.99 -9.65
CA GLN A 123 10.95 -7.71 -10.28
C GLN A 123 10.57 -7.72 -11.77
N LEU A 124 9.92 -6.66 -12.23
CA LEU A 124 9.50 -6.49 -13.62
C LEU A 124 10.60 -5.79 -14.43
N GLY A 125 10.89 -6.36 -15.60
CA GLY A 125 11.69 -5.69 -16.63
C GLY A 125 10.82 -4.80 -17.53
N TYR A 126 11.49 -4.00 -18.36
CA TYR A 126 10.84 -3.02 -19.24
C TYR A 126 9.75 -3.62 -20.14
N SER A 127 9.99 -4.79 -20.75
CA SER A 127 8.99 -5.44 -21.63
C SER A 127 7.67 -5.71 -20.92
N ASN A 128 7.72 -6.22 -19.69
CA ASN A 128 6.53 -6.52 -18.91
C ASN A 128 5.78 -5.23 -18.50
N LEU A 129 6.51 -4.14 -18.24
CA LEU A 129 5.90 -2.84 -17.92
C LEU A 129 5.14 -2.27 -19.12
N VAL A 130 5.64 -2.46 -20.34
CA VAL A 130 4.93 -2.06 -21.56
C VAL A 130 3.63 -2.85 -21.71
N GLU A 131 3.68 -4.18 -21.55
CA GLU A 131 2.50 -5.05 -21.64
C GLU A 131 1.43 -4.67 -20.60
N LEU A 132 1.84 -4.30 -19.39
CA LEU A 132 0.96 -3.90 -18.30
C LEU A 132 0.57 -2.41 -18.34
N ARG A 133 0.93 -1.68 -19.41
CA ARG A 133 0.71 -0.23 -19.57
C ARG A 133 1.22 0.60 -18.40
N PHE A 134 2.29 0.14 -17.77
CA PHE A 134 2.94 0.78 -16.62
C PHE A 134 4.13 1.67 -17.01
N GLN A 135 4.29 1.96 -18.31
CA GLN A 135 5.31 2.86 -18.82
C GLN A 135 5.19 4.25 -18.19
N GLY A 136 6.19 4.66 -17.42
CA GLY A 136 6.33 6.05 -16.94
C GLY A 136 7.32 6.82 -17.81
N GLU A 137 7.36 8.15 -17.64
CA GLU A 137 8.53 8.92 -18.06
C GLU A 137 9.72 8.49 -17.20
N TRP A 138 10.68 7.80 -17.83
CA TRP A 138 11.91 7.38 -17.18
C TRP A 138 12.84 8.58 -17.12
N PHE A 139 12.92 9.25 -15.99
CA PHE A 139 13.98 10.23 -15.77
C PHE A 139 15.26 9.47 -15.45
N SER A 140 16.31 9.66 -16.26
CA SER A 140 17.58 8.94 -16.16
C SER A 140 18.28 9.08 -14.79
N ASP A 141 17.91 10.12 -14.04
CA ASP A 141 18.40 10.48 -12.72
C ASP A 141 17.46 10.00 -11.58
N SER A 142 16.28 9.45 -11.91
CA SER A 142 15.38 8.82 -10.94
C SER A 142 15.62 7.32 -10.84
N ARG A 143 15.50 6.75 -9.63
CA ARG A 143 15.44 5.30 -9.45
C ARG A 143 13.98 4.87 -9.40
N GLN A 144 13.61 3.92 -10.26
CA GLN A 144 12.28 3.29 -10.24
C GLN A 144 12.43 1.77 -10.25
N GLU A 145 11.71 1.09 -9.36
CA GLU A 145 11.62 -0.37 -9.30
C GLU A 145 10.17 -0.81 -9.26
N PHE A 146 9.89 -1.90 -9.98
CA PHE A 146 8.55 -2.47 -10.09
C PHE A 146 8.58 -3.95 -9.76
N TYR A 147 7.63 -4.41 -8.96
CA TYR A 147 7.53 -5.82 -8.58
C TYR A 147 6.10 -6.32 -8.80
N TYR A 148 5.98 -7.43 -9.51
CA TYR A 148 4.71 -8.11 -9.74
C TYR A 148 4.49 -9.19 -8.70
N GLN A 149 3.28 -9.26 -8.14
CA GLN A 149 2.86 -10.32 -7.23
C GLN A 149 2.59 -11.60 -8.00
N VAL A 150 3.49 -12.58 -7.94
CA VAL A 150 3.37 -13.86 -8.67
C VAL A 150 2.48 -14.88 -7.95
N ASP A 151 2.25 -14.71 -6.66
CA ASP A 151 1.47 -15.62 -5.82
C ASP A 151 0.53 -14.81 -4.92
N ASP A 152 -0.70 -14.54 -5.35
CA ASP A 152 -1.73 -13.96 -4.47
C ASP A 152 -2.41 -15.09 -3.67
N PRO A 153 -2.34 -15.07 -2.32
CA PRO A 153 -2.88 -16.13 -1.48
C PRO A 153 -4.42 -16.25 -1.53
N LEU A 154 -5.12 -15.25 -2.06
CA LEU A 154 -6.57 -15.24 -2.26
C LEU A 154 -6.98 -15.40 -3.73
N ALA A 155 -6.04 -15.44 -4.68
CA ALA A 155 -6.40 -15.60 -6.09
C ALA A 155 -7.05 -16.96 -6.35
N HIS A 156 -8.28 -16.94 -6.85
CA HIS A 156 -8.92 -18.12 -7.40
C HIS A 156 -8.31 -18.42 -8.78
N LYS A 157 -7.82 -19.65 -8.97
CA LYS A 157 -7.10 -20.08 -10.18
C LYS A 157 -7.85 -19.90 -11.51
N GLU A 158 -9.16 -19.64 -11.49
CA GLU A 158 -10.02 -19.81 -12.67
C GLU A 158 -10.94 -18.62 -13.01
N LYS A 159 -10.91 -17.49 -12.28
CA LYS A 159 -11.71 -16.30 -12.62
C LYS A 159 -10.96 -15.01 -12.36
N ASP A 160 -10.95 -14.13 -13.37
CA ASP A 160 -10.43 -12.76 -13.35
C ASP A 160 -9.03 -12.64 -12.72
N SER A 161 -7.99 -12.89 -13.53
CA SER A 161 -6.61 -12.71 -13.07
C SER A 161 -6.39 -11.26 -12.64
N VAL A 162 -6.40 -11.03 -11.34
CA VAL A 162 -6.03 -9.75 -10.74
C VAL A 162 -4.51 -9.61 -10.84
N VAL A 163 -4.07 -8.44 -11.30
CA VAL A 163 -2.68 -8.04 -11.36
C VAL A 163 -2.42 -7.10 -10.20
N THR A 164 -1.40 -7.40 -9.39
CA THR A 164 -0.89 -6.49 -8.36
C THR A 164 0.56 -6.13 -8.66
N ILE A 165 0.86 -4.83 -8.69
CA ILE A 165 2.20 -4.28 -8.92
C ILE A 165 2.57 -3.36 -7.76
N LEU A 166 3.76 -3.55 -7.20
CA LEU A 166 4.40 -2.61 -6.29
C LEU A 166 5.29 -1.67 -7.10
N THR A 167 5.20 -0.38 -6.82
CA THR A 167 6.07 0.64 -7.42
C THR A 167 6.86 1.34 -6.34
N PHE A 168 8.18 1.40 -6.50
CA PHE A 168 9.09 2.17 -5.67
C PHE A 168 9.79 3.20 -6.56
N SER A 169 9.71 4.48 -6.19
CA SER A 169 10.39 5.55 -6.93
C SER A 169 11.05 6.54 -5.99
N THR A 170 12.30 6.89 -6.25
CA THR A 170 12.99 7.99 -5.56
C THR A 170 13.32 9.11 -6.54
N GLY A 171 13.32 10.35 -6.02
CA GLY A 171 13.63 11.54 -6.80
C GLY A 171 15.08 11.59 -7.30
N ARG A 172 15.38 12.66 -8.04
CA ARG A 172 16.65 12.85 -8.77
C ARG A 172 17.87 13.13 -7.87
N SER A 173 17.65 13.59 -6.65
CA SER A 173 18.71 13.86 -5.68
C SER A 173 19.12 12.56 -5.00
N GLN A 174 20.42 12.25 -4.92
CA GLN A 174 20.93 11.10 -4.17
C GLN A 174 21.86 11.58 -3.04
N PRO A 175 21.59 11.20 -1.77
CA PRO A 175 20.43 10.43 -1.31
C PRO A 175 19.11 11.23 -1.43
N ALA A 176 18.00 10.55 -1.71
CA ALA A 176 16.68 11.18 -1.90
C ALA A 176 16.03 11.54 -0.56
N SER A 177 15.24 12.61 -0.50
CA SER A 177 14.54 12.95 0.75
C SER A 177 13.37 12.01 1.05
N HIS A 178 12.74 11.46 0.00
CA HIS A 178 11.53 10.65 0.11
C HIS A 178 11.50 9.51 -0.91
N LEU A 179 10.78 8.47 -0.54
CA LEU A 179 10.35 7.35 -1.38
C LEU A 179 8.87 7.55 -1.74
N PHE A 180 8.56 7.51 -3.03
CA PHE A 180 7.21 7.22 -3.50
C PHE A 180 7.00 5.71 -3.49
N PHE A 181 5.96 5.26 -2.80
CA PHE A 181 5.56 3.85 -2.75
C PHE A 181 4.08 3.73 -3.09
N SER A 182 3.74 2.90 -4.07
CA SER A 182 2.35 2.58 -4.39
C SER A 182 2.15 1.09 -4.58
N ILE A 183 0.90 0.69 -4.40
CA ILE A 183 0.38 -0.62 -4.74
C ILE A 183 -0.67 -0.37 -5.82
N THR A 184 -0.68 -1.18 -6.86
CA THR A 184 -1.65 -1.05 -7.95
C THR A 184 -2.24 -2.41 -8.22
N GLN A 185 -3.52 -2.58 -7.87
CA GLN A 185 -4.28 -3.79 -8.07
C GLN A 185 -5.44 -3.56 -9.04
N PHE A 186 -5.50 -4.36 -10.11
CA PHE A 186 -6.54 -4.24 -11.13
C PHE A 186 -6.81 -5.58 -11.83
N PRO A 187 -8.02 -5.81 -12.38
CA PRO A 187 -8.29 -6.95 -13.23
C PRO A 187 -7.51 -6.87 -14.55
N LEU A 188 -6.82 -7.94 -14.95
CA LEU A 188 -6.04 -7.95 -16.21
C LEU A 188 -6.89 -7.55 -17.44
N GLN A 189 -8.16 -7.96 -17.46
CA GLN A 189 -9.09 -7.63 -18.54
C GLN A 189 -9.35 -6.14 -18.69
N SER A 190 -9.15 -5.33 -17.65
CA SER A 190 -9.29 -3.87 -17.73
C SER A 190 -8.30 -3.26 -18.72
N LEU A 191 -7.15 -3.91 -18.99
CA LEU A 191 -6.20 -3.49 -20.02
C LEU A 191 -6.77 -3.59 -21.44
N GLN A 192 -7.90 -4.29 -21.66
CA GLN A 192 -8.55 -4.32 -22.97
C GLN A 192 -9.22 -2.99 -23.31
N ASP A 193 -9.62 -2.20 -22.31
CA ASP A 193 -10.11 -0.84 -22.49
C ASP A 193 -8.93 0.12 -22.73
N PRO A 194 -8.85 0.82 -23.88
CA PRO A 194 -7.80 1.80 -24.15
C PRO A 194 -7.79 2.98 -23.18
N SER A 195 -8.92 3.30 -22.55
CA SER A 195 -9.06 4.43 -21.60
C SER A 195 -8.68 4.05 -20.16
N PHE A 196 -8.37 2.78 -19.92
CA PHE A 196 -7.94 2.31 -18.61
C PHE A 196 -6.45 2.60 -18.40
N ASN A 197 -6.16 3.47 -17.43
CA ASN A 197 -4.82 3.68 -16.91
C ASN A 197 -4.71 2.99 -15.54
N PRO A 198 -3.89 1.94 -15.40
CA PRO A 198 -3.71 1.25 -14.13
C PRO A 198 -3.29 2.18 -12.98
N ARG A 199 -2.53 3.25 -13.24
CA ARG A 199 -2.07 4.16 -12.18
C ARG A 199 -3.20 5.00 -11.58
N ASP A 200 -4.23 5.29 -12.39
CA ASP A 200 -5.33 6.18 -12.01
C ASP A 200 -6.57 5.39 -11.58
N LYS A 201 -6.75 4.18 -12.12
CA LYS A 201 -7.96 3.36 -11.97
C LYS A 201 -7.67 2.02 -11.29
N SER A 202 -6.91 2.03 -10.20
CA SER A 202 -6.58 0.83 -9.44
C SER A 202 -6.71 1.03 -7.95
N LEU A 203 -6.95 -0.07 -7.26
CA LEU A 203 -6.95 -0.10 -5.80
C LEU A 203 -5.52 -0.27 -5.30
N ALA A 204 -5.14 0.48 -4.25
CA ALA A 204 -3.84 0.31 -3.61
C ALA A 204 -3.86 -0.76 -2.53
N ARG A 205 -4.20 -1.99 -2.95
CA ARG A 205 -4.43 -3.14 -2.09
C ARG A 205 -3.52 -4.30 -2.47
N ILE A 206 -3.03 -5.03 -1.47
CA ILE A 206 -2.33 -6.29 -1.66
C ILE A 206 -2.71 -7.32 -0.60
N ASN A 207 -2.87 -8.58 -1.02
CA ASN A 207 -3.11 -9.70 -0.11
C ASN A 207 -1.78 -10.39 0.20
N LEU A 208 -1.45 -10.57 1.47
CA LEU A 208 -0.15 -11.05 1.94
C LEU A 208 -0.34 -12.21 2.91
N ASN A 209 0.39 -13.31 2.69
CA ASN A 209 0.61 -14.31 3.73
C ASN A 209 1.87 -13.92 4.54
N LYS A 210 2.30 -14.77 5.48
CA LYS A 210 3.50 -14.52 6.30
C LYS A 210 4.74 -14.21 5.45
N SER A 211 5.07 -15.06 4.47
CA SER A 211 6.23 -14.86 3.60
C SER A 211 6.09 -13.61 2.73
N GLY A 212 4.87 -13.28 2.29
CA GLY A 212 4.60 -12.03 1.58
C GLY A 212 4.85 -10.77 2.41
N LEU A 213 4.49 -10.79 3.69
CA LEU A 213 4.80 -9.68 4.61
C LEU A 213 6.31 -9.55 4.83
N GLU A 214 7.02 -10.66 5.05
CA GLU A 214 8.48 -10.67 5.21
C GLU A 214 9.20 -10.12 3.96
N GLU A 215 8.74 -10.55 2.78
CA GLU A 215 9.30 -10.10 1.50
C GLU A 215 8.98 -8.63 1.22
N LEU A 216 7.74 -8.17 1.44
CA LEU A 216 7.36 -6.76 1.31
C LEU A 216 8.17 -5.87 2.27
N ALA A 217 8.31 -6.29 3.54
CA ALA A 217 9.12 -5.58 4.51
C ALA A 217 10.59 -5.49 4.07
N SER A 218 11.14 -6.57 3.52
CA SER A 218 12.52 -6.60 2.99
C SER A 218 12.69 -5.68 1.78
N LEU A 219 11.73 -5.68 0.85
CA LEU A 219 11.73 -4.79 -0.32
C LEU A 219 11.71 -3.31 0.09
N LEU A 220 10.85 -2.95 1.05
CA LEU A 220 10.79 -1.61 1.63
C LEU A 220 12.08 -1.25 2.40
N GLN A 221 12.62 -2.19 3.17
CA GLN A 221 13.86 -2.00 3.93
C GLN A 221 15.06 -1.72 3.01
N ALA A 222 15.14 -2.38 1.85
CA ALA A 222 16.17 -2.11 0.86
C ALA A 222 16.16 -0.65 0.38
N GLN A 223 14.98 -0.02 0.34
CA GLN A 223 14.83 1.37 -0.10
C GLN A 223 15.39 2.39 0.91
N ILE A 224 15.54 2.03 2.19
CA ILE A 224 16.03 2.92 3.26
C ILE A 224 17.44 3.45 2.95
N SER A 225 18.28 2.62 2.32
CA SER A 225 19.66 2.98 1.98
C SER A 225 19.77 4.11 0.93
N TYR A 226 18.69 4.38 0.19
CA TYR A 226 18.64 5.42 -0.84
C TYR A 226 18.08 6.74 -0.31
N LEU A 227 17.66 6.78 0.96
CA LEU A 227 17.10 7.97 1.58
C LEU A 227 18.10 8.69 2.47
N ALA A 228 18.05 10.02 2.40
CA ALA A 228 18.83 10.90 3.25
C ALA A 228 18.34 10.77 4.70
N ASP A 229 19.25 10.94 5.66
CA ASP A 229 18.80 11.18 7.04
C ASP A 229 18.05 12.51 7.06
N SER A 230 16.84 12.50 7.62
CA SER A 230 16.08 13.72 7.86
C SER A 230 16.85 14.59 8.85
N VAL A 231 17.21 15.81 8.42
CA VAL A 231 17.81 16.87 9.25
C VAL A 231 16.81 17.36 10.28
#